data_AF-A0A7Y4TGP7-F1
#
_entry.id   AF-A0A7Y4TGP7-F1
#
_cell.length_a   1.000
_cell.length_b   1.000
_cell.length_c   1.000
_cell.angle_alpha   90.00
_cell.angle_beta   90.00
_cell.angle_gamma   90.00
#
_symmetry.space_group_name_H-M   'P 1'
#
loop_
_entity.id
_entity.type
_entity.pdbx_description
1 polymer ?
#
loop_
_entity_poly.entity_id
_entity_poly.type
_entity_poly.pdbx_seq_one_letter_code
_entity_poly.pdbx_strand_id
1 'polypeptide(L)' 'MLTRGITYEEAQRELERRFIVRALDRTRGNLCQAAGVLGMHRNTLSRKLTEHRLRRPPSA' A
#
# COMPACT_ATOMS: atom_id res chain seq x y z
N MET A 1 -1.68 -8.42 -22.72
CA MET A 1 -2.29 -9.20 -21.61
C MET A 1 -1.35 -10.33 -21.25
N LEU A 2 -0.96 -10.48 -19.98
CA LEU A 2 -0.39 -11.75 -19.52
C LEU A 2 -1.54 -12.76 -19.43
N THR A 3 -1.23 -14.04 -19.68
CA THR A 3 -2.09 -15.17 -20.08
C THR A 3 -3.26 -15.54 -19.13
N ARG A 4 -3.67 -14.65 -18.21
CA ARG A 4 -4.76 -14.81 -17.22
C ARG A 4 -5.66 -13.58 -17.03
N GLY A 5 -5.71 -12.65 -17.99
CA GLY A 5 -6.75 -11.60 -18.03
C GLY A 5 -6.55 -10.41 -17.09
N ILE A 6 -5.38 -10.27 -16.47
CA ILE A 6 -5.04 -9.12 -15.62
C ILE A 6 -4.15 -8.18 -16.41
N THR A 7 -4.48 -6.88 -16.42
CA THR A 7 -3.62 -5.86 -17.00
C THR A 7 -2.39 -5.61 -16.11
N TYR A 8 -1.32 -5.09 -16.70
CA TYR A 8 -0.13 -4.72 -15.95
C TYR A 8 -0.45 -3.68 -14.86
N GLU A 9 -1.34 -2.73 -15.16
CA GLU A 9 -1.77 -1.70 -14.21
C GLU A 9 -2.53 -2.26 -13.01
N GLU A 10 -3.39 -3.25 -13.21
CA GLU A 10 -4.09 -3.94 -12.13
C GLU A 10 -3.11 -4.75 -11.25
N ALA A 11 -2.15 -5.43 -11.87
CA ALA A 11 -1.11 -6.15 -11.15
C ALA A 11 -0.27 -5.19 -10.30
N GLN A 12 0.12 -4.03 -10.85
CA GLN A 12 0.83 -2.99 -10.10
C GLN A 12 0.00 -2.46 -8.93
N ARG A 13 -1.29 -2.19 -9.11
CA ARG A 13 -2.16 -1.71 -8.04
C ARG A 13 -2.28 -2.70 -6.90
N GLU A 14 -2.55 -3.97 -7.20
CA GLU A 14 -2.71 -4.97 -6.13
C GLU A 14 -1.38 -5.24 -5.42
N LEU A 15 -0.27 -5.23 -6.15
CA LEU A 15 1.05 -5.35 -5.56
C LEU A 15 1.35 -4.17 -4.61
N GLU A 16 1.14 -2.95 -5.07
CA GLU A 16 1.32 -1.75 -4.27
C GLU A 16 0.43 -1.77 -3.01
N ARG A 17 -0.84 -2.12 -3.16
CA ARG A 17 -1.79 -2.26 -2.06
C ARG A 17 -1.28 -3.23 -1.00
N ARG A 18 -0.78 -4.39 -1.40
CA ARG A 18 -0.22 -5.40 -0.48
C ARG A 18 1.02 -4.89 0.25
N PHE A 19 1.92 -4.21 -0.44
CA PHE A 19 3.11 -3.62 0.20
C PHE A 19 2.74 -2.58 1.24
N ILE A 20 1.78 -1.69 0.93
CA ILE A 20 1.30 -0.66 1.87
C ILE A 20 0.70 -1.32 3.12
N VAL A 21 -0.16 -2.32 2.96
CA VAL A 21 -0.78 -3.03 4.10
C VAL A 21 0.28 -3.71 4.97
N ARG A 22 1.27 -4.39 4.37
CA ARG A 22 2.33 -5.08 5.12
C ARG A 22 3.25 -4.10 5.85
N ALA A 23 3.55 -2.95 5.24
CA ALA A 23 4.33 -1.90 5.89
C ALA A 23 3.58 -1.30 7.09
N LEU A 24 2.27 -1.01 6.93
CA LEU A 24 1.44 -0.51 8.01
C LEU A 24 1.30 -1.54 9.16
N ASP A 25 1.11 -2.80 8.84
CA ASP A 25 1.04 -3.88 9.83
C ASP A 25 2.33 -3.96 10.66
N ARG A 26 3.49 -3.99 9.98
CA ARG A 26 4.80 -4.01 10.62
C ARG A 26 5.08 -2.79 11.50
N THR A 27 4.52 -1.63 11.16
CA THR A 27 4.70 -0.38 11.90
C THR A 27 3.53 -0.04 12.82
N ARG A 28 2.60 -0.98 13.05
CA ARG A 28 1.41 -0.81 13.89
C ARG A 28 0.56 0.41 13.50
N GLY A 29 0.49 0.69 12.20
CA GLY A 29 -0.24 1.81 11.61
C GLY A 29 0.50 3.15 11.65
N ASN A 30 1.78 3.18 12.01
CA ASN A 30 2.57 4.41 11.93
C ASN A 30 2.92 4.71 10.47
N LEU A 31 2.26 5.75 9.91
CA LEU A 31 2.43 6.18 8.53
C LEU A 31 3.83 6.70 8.22
N CYS A 32 4.49 7.43 9.13
CA CYS A 32 5.83 7.93 8.89
C CYS A 32 6.84 6.78 8.82
N GLN A 33 6.72 5.81 9.73
CA GLN A 33 7.58 4.63 9.70
C GLN A 33 7.26 3.72 8.49
N ALA A 34 5.99 3.53 8.15
CA ALA A 34 5.61 2.76 6.97
C ALA A 34 6.15 3.40 5.68
N ALA A 35 6.09 4.73 5.58
CA ALA A 35 6.66 5.48 4.47
C ALA A 35 8.17 5.31 4.40
N GLY A 36 8.86 5.36 5.54
CA GLY A 36 10.30 5.05 5.63
C GLY A 36 10.64 3.63 5.18
N VAL A 37 9.86 2.63 5.60
CA VAL A 37 10.03 1.22 5.20
C VAL A 37 9.81 1.02 3.70
N LEU A 38 8.85 1.75 3.12
CA LEU A 38 8.55 1.71 1.68
C LEU A 38 9.47 2.60 0.85
N GLY A 39 10.39 3.35 1.47
CA GLY A 39 11.30 4.26 0.78
C GLY A 39 10.57 5.41 0.08
N MET A 40 9.41 5.84 0.59
CA MET A 40 8.59 6.88 -0.03
C MET A 40 8.24 7.99 0.94
N HIS A 41 7.87 9.16 0.41
CA HIS A 41 7.43 10.26 1.24
C HIS A 41 6.08 9.96 1.89
N ARG A 42 5.89 10.35 3.16
CA ARG A 42 4.64 10.12 3.91
C ARG A 42 3.41 10.71 3.21
N ASN A 43 3.53 11.84 2.53
CA ASN A 43 2.43 12.43 1.76
C ASN A 43 2.02 11.55 0.57
N THR A 44 3.00 10.94 -0.10
CA THR A 44 2.75 10.00 -1.20
C THR A 44 2.05 8.75 -0.68
N LEU A 45 2.52 8.21 0.45
CA LEU A 45 1.85 7.08 1.11
C LEU A 45 0.41 7.43 1.51
N SER A 46 0.20 8.61 2.10
CA SER A 46 -1.13 9.09 2.49
C SER A 46 -2.08 9.19 1.30
N ARG A 47 -1.61 9.73 0.17
CA ARG A 47 -2.40 9.83 -1.05
C ARG A 47 -2.77 8.45 -1.60
N LYS A 48 -1.79 7.53 -1.61
CA LYS A 48 -2.00 6.14 -2.04
C LYS A 48 -2.96 5.37 -1.14
N LEU A 49 -2.95 5.59 0.17
CA LEU A 49 -3.98 5.00 1.06
C LEU A 49 -5.39 5.41 0.64
N THR A 50 -5.59 6.69 0.32
CA THR A 50 -6.88 7.21 -0.14
C THR A 50 -7.25 6.65 -1.52
N GLU A 51 -6.31 6.63 -2.47
CA GLU A 51 -6.49 6.08 -3.82
C GLU A 51 -6.89 4.59 -3.78
N HIS A 52 -6.24 3.81 -2.92
CA HIS A 52 -6.51 2.37 -2.75
C HIS A 52 -7.66 2.07 -1.77
N ARG A 53 -8.33 3.10 -1.23
CA ARG A 53 -9.39 3.00 -0.20
C ARG A 53 -9.01 2.08 0.97
N LEU A 54 -7.73 2.06 1.31
CA LEU A 54 -7.22 1.27 2.43
C LEU A 54 -7.63 1.94 3.73
N ARG A 55 -8.73 1.49 4.34
CA ARG A 55 -9.00 1.81 5.74
C ARG A 55 -7.91 1.16 6.59
N ARG A 56 -7.32 1.95 7.49
CA ARG A 56 -6.37 1.47 8.51
C ARG A 56 -6.90 0.15 9.08
N PRO A 57 -6.17 -0.97 8.96
CA PRO A 57 -6.62 -2.20 9.59
C PRO A 57 -6.74 -1.93 11.09
N PRO A 58 -7.79 -2.46 11.77
CA PRO A 58 -7.88 -2.33 13.20
C PRO A 58 -6.62 -2.96 13.78
N SER A 59 -5.86 -2.17 14.54
CA SER A 59 -4.78 -2.67 15.38
C SER A 59 -5.42 -3.59 16.40
N ALA A 60 -5.34 -4.90 16.14
CA ALA A 60 -5.62 -5.94 17.12
C ALA A 60 -4.39 -6.12 18.03
#